data_AF-A0A925WDN6-F1
#
_entry.id   AF-A0A925WDN6-F1
#
_cell.length_a   1.000
_cell.length_b   1.000
_cell.length_c   1.000
_cell.angle_alpha   90.00
_cell.angle_beta   90.00
_cell.angle_gamma   90.00
#
_symmetry.space_group_name_H-M   'P 1'
#
loop_
_entity.id
_entity.type
_entity.pdbx_description
1 polymer ?
#
loop_
_entity_poly.entity_id
_entity_poly.type
_entity_poly.pdbx_seq_one_letter_code
_entity_poly.pdbx_strand_id
1 'polypeptide(L)'
;MNDLQPADLKQYTRRCFMVFFAVVCGTLAMVATSFAPLPNPGLRIALVLTVAAVNAGVVATFLMHIMSEKRFILIVLAFTVIFFIALMGLTTLAHHDLPQVIAP
;
A
#
# COMPACT_ATOMS: atom_id res chain seq x y z
N MET A 1 -26.05 28.47 -13.86
CA MET A 1 -25.96 27.66 -12.61
C MET A 1 -26.95 26.49 -12.72
N ASN A 2 -26.83 25.64 -13.74
CA ASN A 2 -27.71 24.49 -13.95
C ASN A 2 -26.96 23.34 -14.66
N ASP A 3 -25.73 23.08 -14.24
CA ASP A 3 -24.79 22.21 -14.96
C ASP A 3 -24.44 20.92 -14.19
N LEU A 4 -25.26 20.55 -13.20
CA LEU A 4 -25.19 19.26 -12.50
C LEU A 4 -25.88 18.21 -13.37
N GLN A 5 -25.26 17.89 -14.51
CA GLN A 5 -25.68 16.77 -15.34
C GLN A 5 -25.60 15.48 -14.49
N PRO A 6 -26.71 14.73 -14.30
CA PRO A 6 -26.72 13.52 -13.46
C PRO A 6 -25.75 12.42 -13.92
N ALA A 7 -25.22 12.54 -15.15
CA ALA A 7 -24.25 11.62 -15.73
C ALA A 7 -22.85 11.72 -15.06
N ASP A 8 -22.34 12.92 -14.79
CA ASP A 8 -21.00 13.11 -14.22
C ASP A 8 -20.92 12.64 -12.75
N LEU A 9 -21.99 12.89 -11.99
CA LEU A 9 -22.10 12.43 -10.60
C LEU A 9 -22.11 10.90 -10.48
N LYS A 10 -22.83 10.22 -11.39
CA LYS A 10 -22.86 8.75 -11.42
C LYS A 10 -21.48 8.16 -11.71
N GLN A 11 -20.71 8.77 -12.61
CA GLN A 11 -19.39 8.27 -12.96
C GLN A 11 -18.38 8.44 -11.81
N TYR A 12 -18.42 9.58 -11.12
CA TYR A 12 -17.59 9.83 -9.94
C TYR A 12 -17.93 8.87 -8.80
N THR A 13 -19.23 8.70 -8.51
CA THR A 13 -19.73 7.79 -7.49
C THR A 13 -19.31 6.34 -7.79
N ARG A 14 -19.41 5.91 -9.06
CA ARG A 14 -19.03 4.56 -9.49
C ARG A 14 -17.53 4.29 -9.31
N ARG A 15 -16.66 5.27 -9.61
CA ARG A 15 -15.22 5.17 -9.34
C ARG A 15 -14.94 5.06 -7.84
N CYS A 16 -15.63 5.84 -7.01
CA CYS A 16 -15.52 5.78 -5.55
C CYS A 16 -15.90 4.41 -4.99
N PHE A 17 -17.03 3.88 -5.46
CA PHE A 17 -17.50 2.56 -5.04
C PHE A 17 -16.55 1.44 -5.48
N MET A 18 -15.96 1.53 -6.69
CA MET A 18 -15.03 0.53 -7.20
C MET A 18 -13.75 0.44 -6.35
N VAL A 19 -13.20 1.59 -5.92
CA VAL A 19 -12.02 1.60 -5.04
C VAL A 19 -12.37 1.17 -3.63
N PHE A 20 -13.48 1.66 -3.08
CA PHE A 20 -13.95 1.22 -1.77
C PHE A 20 -14.07 -0.30 -1.72
N PHE A 21 -14.68 -0.90 -2.75
CA PHE A 21 -14.80 -2.34 -2.86
C PHE A 21 -13.44 -3.04 -3.00
N ALA A 22 -12.52 -2.50 -3.80
CA ALA A 22 -11.17 -3.05 -3.95
C ALA A 22 -10.42 -3.10 -2.60
N VAL A 23 -10.48 -2.01 -1.82
CA VAL A 23 -9.83 -1.92 -0.50
C VAL A 23 -10.47 -2.88 0.48
N VAL A 24 -11.80 -2.92 0.55
CA VAL A 24 -12.53 -3.85 1.44
C VAL A 24 -12.20 -5.29 1.10
N CYS A 25 -12.20 -5.66 -0.19
CA CYS A 25 -11.84 -7.00 -0.64
C CYS A 25 -10.40 -7.36 -0.27
N GLY A 26 -9.47 -6.42 -0.44
CA GLY A 26 -8.08 -6.61 -0.05
C GLY A 26 -7.89 -6.78 1.47
N THR A 27 -8.61 -6.02 2.30
CA THR A 27 -8.58 -6.20 3.76
C THR A 27 -9.20 -7.54 4.17
N LEU A 28 -10.32 -7.93 3.57
CA LEU A 28 -10.94 -9.24 3.79
C LEU A 28 -9.98 -10.37 3.43
N ALA A 29 -9.24 -10.24 2.33
CA ALA A 29 -8.22 -11.21 1.93
C ALA A 29 -7.08 -11.34 2.96
N MET A 30 -6.61 -10.23 3.55
CA MET A 30 -5.63 -10.25 4.64
C MET A 30 -6.16 -10.95 5.90
N VAL A 31 -7.42 -10.68 6.26
CA VAL A 31 -8.07 -11.33 7.40
C VAL A 31 -8.25 -12.83 7.12
N ALA A 32 -8.70 -13.20 5.92
CA ALA A 32 -8.83 -14.59 5.52
C ALA A 32 -7.50 -15.36 5.57
N THR A 33 -6.39 -14.72 5.18
CA THR A 33 -5.04 -15.30 5.31
C THR A 33 -4.55 -15.39 6.75
N SER A 34 -5.02 -14.53 7.65
CA SER A 34 -4.80 -14.65 9.09
C SER A 34 -5.51 -15.88 9.66
N PHE A 35 -6.72 -16.19 9.20
CA PHE A 35 -7.47 -17.36 9.61
C PHE A 35 -7.05 -18.67 8.94
N ALA A 36 -6.46 -18.62 7.74
CA ALA A 36 -5.91 -19.80 7.08
C ALA A 36 -4.60 -20.24 7.77
N PRO A 37 -4.55 -21.41 8.42
CA PRO A 37 -3.33 -21.93 9.04
C PRO A 37 -2.40 -22.45 7.94
N LEU A 38 -1.67 -21.53 7.31
CA LEU A 38 -0.63 -21.86 6.33
C LEU A 38 0.61 -22.39 7.07
N PRO A 39 1.24 -23.49 6.61
CA PRO A 39 2.34 -24.17 7.32
C PRO A 39 3.59 -23.31 7.55
N ASN A 40 3.84 -22.33 6.69
CA ASN A 40 5.07 -21.53 6.70
C ASN A 40 4.79 -20.08 7.12
N PRO A 41 5.12 -19.66 8.34
CA PRO A 41 4.80 -18.33 8.85
C PRO A 41 5.44 -17.20 8.01
N GLY A 42 6.65 -17.40 7.48
CA GLY A 42 7.34 -16.40 6.66
C GLY A 42 6.60 -16.08 5.36
N LEU A 43 6.06 -17.09 4.68
CA LEU A 43 5.32 -16.89 3.43
C LEU A 43 3.99 -16.16 3.66
N ARG A 44 3.34 -16.41 4.79
CA ARG A 44 2.11 -15.69 5.19
C ARG A 44 2.36 -14.20 5.35
N ILE A 45 3.42 -13.86 6.09
CA ILE A 45 3.77 -12.47 6.38
C ILE A 45 4.13 -11.74 5.08
N ALA A 46 4.95 -12.35 4.22
CA ALA A 46 5.31 -11.78 2.94
C ALA A 46 4.08 -11.53 2.04
N LEU A 47 3.15 -12.49 1.99
CA LEU A 47 1.92 -12.36 1.21
C LEU A 47 1.02 -11.23 1.74
N VAL A 48 0.79 -11.18 3.05
CA VAL A 48 -0.04 -10.16 3.70
C VAL A 48 0.56 -8.77 3.51
N LEU A 49 1.88 -8.61 3.68
CA LEU A 49 2.59 -7.35 3.44
C LEU A 49 2.47 -6.89 1.98
N THR A 50 2.59 -7.81 1.03
CA THR A 50 2.45 -7.50 -0.40
C THR A 50 1.04 -7.00 -0.71
N VAL A 51 0.01 -7.70 -0.22
CA VAL A 51 -1.40 -7.28 -0.40
C VAL A 51 -1.67 -5.96 0.33
N ALA A 52 -1.07 -5.73 1.50
CA ALA A 52 -1.16 -4.46 2.23
C ALA A 52 -0.57 -3.29 1.45
N ALA A 53 0.61 -3.46 0.85
CA ALA A 53 1.23 -2.43 0.02
C ALA A 53 0.36 -2.08 -1.20
N VAL A 54 -0.24 -3.08 -1.85
CA VAL A 54 -1.15 -2.87 -2.99
C VAL A 54 -2.40 -2.09 -2.56
N ASN A 55 -3.04 -2.46 -1.44
CA ASN A 55 -4.20 -1.72 -0.93
C ASN A 55 -3.87 -0.27 -0.57
N ALA A 56 -2.73 -0.05 0.08
CA ALA A 56 -2.25 1.29 0.41
C ALA A 56 -2.02 2.13 -0.87
N GLY A 57 -1.45 1.52 -1.93
CA GLY A 57 -1.26 2.17 -3.23
C GLY A 57 -2.57 2.52 -3.94
N VAL A 58 -3.57 1.62 -3.87
CA VAL A 58 -4.91 1.86 -4.42
C VAL A 58 -5.60 3.03 -3.69
N VAL A 59 -5.50 3.09 -2.35
CA VAL A 59 -6.01 4.22 -1.55
C VAL A 59 -5.30 5.52 -1.93
N ALA A 60 -3.97 5.51 -2.04
CA ALA A 60 -3.19 6.68 -2.40
C ALA A 60 -3.54 7.21 -3.80
N THR A 61 -3.71 6.31 -4.77
CA THR A 61 -4.08 6.66 -6.15
C THR A 61 -5.51 7.21 -6.23
N PHE A 62 -6.43 6.69 -5.41
CA PHE A 62 -7.82 7.16 -5.42
C PHE A 62 -8.00 8.54 -4.78
N LEU A 63 -7.32 8.80 -3.66
CA LEU A 63 -7.26 10.14 -3.07
C LEU A 63 -6.68 11.16 -4.07
N MET A 64 -5.73 10.71 -4.91
CA MET A 64 -5.13 11.50 -5.98
C MET A 64 -6.08 11.86 -7.13
N HIS A 65 -7.08 11.02 -7.42
CA HIS A 65 -8.06 11.32 -8.45
C HIS A 65 -9.05 12.41 -8.00
N ILE A 66 -9.29 12.54 -6.69
CA ILE A 66 -10.15 13.59 -6.11
C ILE A 66 -9.36 14.90 -5.90
N MET A 67 -8.07 14.78 -5.58
CA MET A 67 -7.14 15.92 -5.48
C MET A 67 -6.48 16.15 -6.83
N SER A 68 -7.29 16.64 -7.77
CA SER A 68 -6.85 17.03 -9.10
C SER A 68 -5.50 17.74 -9.07
N GLU A 69 -4.56 17.21 -9.87
CA GLU A 69 -3.48 17.99 -10.52
C GLU A 69 -2.02 17.90 -10.01
N LYS A 70 -1.60 16.97 -9.14
CA LYS A 70 -0.14 16.85 -8.84
C LYS A 70 0.41 15.43 -8.96
N ARG A 71 0.76 15.04 -10.20
CA ARG A 71 1.65 13.88 -10.51
C ARG A 71 2.93 13.87 -9.64
N PHE A 72 3.35 15.04 -9.16
CA PHE A 72 4.41 15.23 -8.18
C PHE A 72 4.26 14.36 -6.91
N ILE A 73 3.04 14.22 -6.37
CA ILE A 73 2.83 13.43 -5.15
C ILE A 73 3.07 11.93 -5.39
N LEU A 74 2.79 11.40 -6.59
CA LEU A 74 3.01 9.97 -6.90
C LEU A 74 4.50 9.69 -7.05
N ILE A 75 5.22 10.64 -7.66
CA ILE A 75 6.69 10.60 -7.78
C ILE A 75 7.35 10.69 -6.40
N VAL A 76 6.92 11.63 -5.55
CA VAL A 76 7.44 11.76 -4.18
C VAL A 76 7.10 10.54 -3.35
N LEU A 77 5.87 10.00 -3.45
CA LEU A 77 5.47 8.78 -2.76
C LEU A 77 6.35 7.59 -3.17
N ALA A 78 6.57 7.41 -4.48
CA ALA A 78 7.43 6.36 -4.99
C ALA A 78 8.88 6.55 -4.51
N PHE A 79 9.39 7.79 -4.53
CA PHE A 79 10.71 8.12 -3.99
C PHE A 79 10.81 7.80 -2.49
N THR A 80 9.80 8.15 -1.69
CA THR A 80 9.73 7.83 -0.27
C THR A 80 9.71 6.32 -0.03
N VAL A 81 8.96 5.54 -0.82
CA VAL A 81 8.93 4.07 -0.71
C VAL A 81 10.29 3.48 -1.05
N ILE A 82 10.93 3.92 -2.15
CA ILE A 82 12.28 3.46 -2.53
C ILE A 82 13.29 3.80 -1.43
N PHE A 83 13.27 5.03 -0.94
CA PHE A 83 14.15 5.48 0.14
C PHE A 83 13.92 4.70 1.43
N PHE A 84 12.66 4.43 1.79
CA PHE A 84 12.31 3.61 2.95
C PHE A 84 12.81 2.17 2.82
N ILE A 85 12.64 1.55 1.65
CA ILE A 85 13.16 0.20 1.38
C ILE A 85 14.70 0.19 1.47
N ALA A 86 15.36 1.21 0.92
CA ALA A 86 16.81 1.35 1.00
C ALA A 86 17.29 1.51 2.44
N LEU A 87 16.61 2.32 3.26
CA LEU A 87 16.92 2.48 4.68
C LEU A 87 16.66 1.21 5.49
N MET A 88 15.55 0.52 5.26
CA MET A 88 15.26 -0.76 5.90
C MET A 88 16.31 -1.81 5.52
N GLY A 89 16.67 -1.89 4.23
CA GLY A 89 17.73 -2.76 3.72
C GLY A 89 19.08 -2.45 4.36
N LEU A 90 19.47 -1.18 4.40
CA LEU A 90 20.71 -0.72 5.05
C LEU A 90 20.70 -1.00 6.56
N THR A 91 19.55 -0.86 7.23
CA THR A 91 19.40 -1.17 8.65
C THR A 91 19.57 -2.67 8.91
N THR A 92 18.97 -3.53 8.08
CA THR A 92 19.21 -4.97 8.16
C THR A 92 20.66 -5.32 7.87
N LEU A 93 21.28 -4.74 6.84
CA LEU A 93 22.70 -4.97 6.55
C LEU A 93 23.59 -4.55 7.73
N ALA A 94 23.36 -3.35 8.29
CA ALA A 94 24.07 -2.86 9.46
C ALA A 94 23.88 -3.75 10.69
N HIS A 95 22.70 -4.35 10.88
CA HIS A 95 22.45 -5.29 11.98
C HIS A 95 23.20 -6.62 11.78
N HIS A 96 23.34 -7.07 10.54
CA HIS A 96 24.09 -8.27 10.19
C HIS A 96 25.62 -8.04 10.19
N ASP A 97 26.08 -6.80 10.00
CA ASP A 97 27.48 -6.37 10.12
C ASP A 97 27.95 -6.16 11.58
N LEU A 98 27.09 -6.43 12.58
CA LEU A 98 27.46 -6.45 14.00
C LEU A 98 27.82 -7.88 14.51
N PRO A 99 28.97 -8.43 14.11
CA PRO A 99 29.67 -9.33 15.02
C PRO A 99 31.18 -9.01 15.08
N GLN A 100 31.71 -8.71 16.28
CA GLN A 100 33.09 -9.03 16.78
C GLN A 100 33.68 -7.98 17.78
N VAL A 101 33.22 -6.72 17.89
CA VAL A 101 33.88 -5.73 18.78
C VAL A 101 33.25 -5.72 20.17
N ILE A 102 33.51 -6.76 20.98
CA ILE A 102 33.72 -6.73 22.44
C ILE A 102 34.08 -8.16 22.85
N ALA A 103 35.35 -8.31 23.22
CA ALA A 103 36.06 -9.52 23.63
C ALA A 103 35.57 -10.05 25.01
N PRO A 104 36.05 -11.22 25.47
CA PRO A 104 37.42 -11.33 25.99
C PRO A 104 38.40 -12.17 25.16
#